data_AF-A0A7Y3MLH3-F1
#
_entry.id   AF-A0A7Y3MLH3-F1
#
_cell.length_a   1.000
_cell.length_b   1.000
_cell.length_c   1.000
_cell.angle_alpha   90.00
_cell.angle_beta   90.00
_cell.angle_gamma   90.00
#
_symmetry.space_group_name_H-M   'P 1'
#
loop_
_entity.id
_entity.type
_entity.pdbx_description
1 polymer ?
#
loop_
_entity_poly.entity_id
_entity_poly.type
_entity_poly.pdbx_seq_one_letter_code
_entity_poly.pdbx_strand_id
1 'polypeptide(L)'
;MYFRNNKARVYLYLKDRSVSSVDGILGLQSDRESGKVNLTGEIKLFLSNSFSRGEKLKFHWKQPRKLTQNLEVEVNYPFLFSTPFGLDAKLEIYKHDTTYLDLKQLIGVQYVFSGNNYLEAFVQYHNST
;
A
#
# COMPACT_ATOMS: atom_id res chain seq x y z
N MET A 1 -33.73 15.58 -5.42
CA MET A 1 -34.61 14.40 -5.50
C MET A 1 -35.78 14.77 -6.39
N TYR A 2 -35.91 14.17 -7.58
CA TYR A 2 -37.01 14.47 -8.50
C TYR A 2 -38.00 13.30 -8.47
N PHE A 3 -39.26 13.58 -8.11
CA PHE A 3 -40.34 12.61 -8.04
C PHE A 3 -41.20 12.72 -9.30
N ARG A 4 -41.31 11.65 -10.08
CA ARG A 4 -42.27 11.55 -11.19
C ARG A 4 -42.72 10.10 -11.36
N ASN A 5 -44.02 9.87 -11.53
CA ASN A 5 -44.65 8.54 -11.63
C ASN A 5 -44.31 7.58 -10.47
N ASN A 6 -44.48 8.02 -9.22
CA ASN A 6 -44.27 7.16 -8.04
C ASN A 6 -42.85 6.55 -7.91
N LYS A 7 -41.87 7.10 -8.64
CA LYS A 7 -40.46 6.68 -8.60
C LYS A 7 -39.62 7.87 -8.18
N ALA A 8 -38.91 7.72 -7.06
CA ALA A 8 -37.90 8.67 -6.62
C ALA A 8 -36.61 8.41 -7.42
N ARG A 9 -36.16 9.39 -8.21
CA ARG A 9 -34.80 9.35 -8.79
C ARG A 9 -33.86 10.15 -7.90
N VAL A 10 -32.90 9.45 -7.32
CA VAL A 10 -31.80 10.03 -6.55
C VAL A 10 -30.69 10.39 -7.55
N TYR A 11 -30.41 11.69 -7.66
CA TYR A 11 -29.26 12.20 -8.41
C TYR A 11 -28.17 12.51 -7.39
N LEU A 12 -27.14 11.65 -7.35
CA LEU A 12 -25.96 11.82 -6.51
C LEU A 12 -24.87 12.51 -7.33
N TYR A 13 -24.57 13.76 -6.99
CA TYR A 13 -23.44 14.50 -7.55
C TYR A 13 -22.21 14.20 -6.70
N LEU A 14 -21.61 13.03 -6.91
CA LEU A 14 -20.36 12.64 -6.25
C LEU A 14 -19.20 13.27 -7.00
N LYS A 15 -18.35 14.02 -6.29
CA LYS A 15 -17.10 14.57 -6.83
C LYS A 15 -15.96 13.64 -6.41
N ASP A 16 -15.29 13.02 -7.37
CA ASP A 16 -14.14 12.17 -7.09
C ASP A 16 -13.02 12.98 -6.45
N ARG A 17 -12.60 12.57 -5.25
CA ARG A 17 -11.42 13.10 -4.58
C ARG A 17 -10.34 12.04 -4.65
N SER A 18 -9.39 12.20 -5.57
CA SER A 18 -8.17 11.40 -5.56
C SER A 18 -7.36 11.75 -4.30
N VAL A 19 -7.21 10.80 -3.39
CA VAL A 19 -6.37 10.92 -2.19
C VAL A 19 -4.97 10.35 -2.45
N SER A 20 -4.65 10.08 -3.71
CA SER A 20 -3.37 9.51 -4.10
C SER A 20 -2.26 10.55 -3.96
N SER A 21 -1.13 10.18 -3.34
CA SER A 21 0.05 11.02 -3.17
C SER A 21 1.32 10.28 -3.58
N VAL A 22 2.28 11.01 -4.12
CA VAL A 22 3.61 10.52 -4.46
C VAL A 22 4.61 11.56 -3.98
N ASP A 23 5.43 11.17 -3.02
CA ASP A 23 6.44 12.01 -2.39
C ASP A 23 7.77 11.28 -2.40
N GLY A 24 8.86 11.96 -2.75
CA GLY A 24 10.16 11.31 -2.76
C GLY A 24 11.32 12.27 -2.71
N ILE A 25 12.41 11.80 -2.11
CA ILE A 25 13.70 12.48 -2.07
C ILE A 25 14.80 11.46 -2.34
N LEU A 26 15.72 11.81 -3.22
CA LEU A 26 16.91 11.02 -3.53
C LEU A 26 18.15 11.88 -3.30
N GLY A 27 19.14 11.29 -2.64
CA GLY A 27 20.44 11.89 -2.37
C GLY A 27 21.55 10.94 -2.80
N LEU A 28 22.58 11.47 -3.42
CA LEU A 28 23.79 10.70 -3.74
C LEU A 28 24.83 10.96 -2.65
N GLN A 29 25.31 9.90 -2.01
CA GLN A 29 26.35 9.98 -1.00
C GLN A 29 27.59 9.24 -1.51
N SER A 30 28.69 9.97 -1.69
CA SER A 30 29.99 9.39 -2.04
C SER A 30 30.63 8.76 -0.80
N ASP A 31 30.98 7.48 -0.92
CA ASP A 31 31.77 6.76 0.06
C ASP A 31 33.23 7.21 -0.05
N ARG A 32 33.76 7.86 0.99
CA ARG A 32 35.14 8.39 0.98
C ARG A 32 36.19 7.29 0.97
N GLU A 33 35.88 6.08 1.44
CA GLU A 33 36.84 4.97 1.49
C GLU A 33 36.80 4.11 0.23
N SER A 34 35.61 3.85 -0.33
CA SER A 34 35.48 2.95 -1.48
C SER A 34 35.35 3.66 -2.84
N GLY A 35 35.23 4.98 -2.87
CA GLY A 35 34.98 5.76 -4.09
C GLY A 35 33.64 5.44 -4.79
N LYS A 36 32.76 4.66 -4.15
CA LYS A 36 31.47 4.24 -4.72
C LYS A 36 30.41 5.28 -4.34
N VAL A 37 29.59 5.66 -5.32
CA VAL A 37 28.42 6.51 -5.08
C VAL A 37 27.29 5.61 -4.58
N ASN A 38 26.83 5.85 -3.36
CA ASN A 38 25.65 5.19 -2.80
C ASN A 38 24.43 6.09 -3.00
N LEU A 39 23.35 5.51 -3.49
CA LEU A 39 22.05 6.18 -3.51
C LEU A 39 21.43 6.10 -2.11
N THR A 40 20.93 7.21 -1.61
CA THR A 40 20.16 7.31 -0.37
C THR A 40 18.86 8.03 -0.68
N GLY A 41 17.82 7.81 0.10
CA GLY A 41 16.55 8.47 -0.19
C GLY A 41 15.36 7.84 0.48
N GLU A 42 14.20 8.39 0.16
CA GLU A 42 12.90 7.94 0.61
C GLU A 42 11.89 8.16 -0.52
N ILE A 43 11.11 7.14 -0.84
CA ILE A 43 10.03 7.20 -1.82
C ILE A 43 8.77 6.71 -1.11
N LYS A 44 7.74 7.54 -1.11
CA LYS A 44 6.41 7.25 -0.59
C LYS A 44 5.41 7.39 -1.71
N LEU A 45 4.66 6.34 -1.95
CA LEU A 45 3.60 6.31 -2.92
C LEU A 45 2.38 5.72 -2.23
N PHE A 46 1.33 6.51 -2.20
CA PHE A 46 0.03 6.13 -1.66
C PHE A 46 -0.98 6.33 -2.78
N LEU A 47 -1.51 5.24 -3.31
CA LEU A 47 -2.55 5.26 -4.31
C LEU A 47 -3.83 4.75 -3.66
N SER A 48 -4.90 5.53 -3.79
CA SER A 48 -6.21 5.17 -3.29
C SER A 48 -7.22 5.33 -4.40
N ASN A 49 -7.96 4.26 -4.68
CA ASN A 49 -9.05 4.20 -5.65
C ASN A 49 -8.64 4.56 -7.09
N SER A 50 -7.42 4.23 -7.51
CA SER A 50 -6.90 4.45 -8.87
C SER A 50 -7.70 3.76 -10.00
N PHE A 51 -8.42 2.68 -9.70
CA PHE A 51 -9.25 1.87 -10.59
C PHE A 51 -10.75 1.96 -10.24
N SER A 52 -11.13 2.89 -9.36
CA SER A 52 -12.53 3.13 -8.94
C SER A 52 -13.21 1.93 -8.23
N ARG A 53 -12.45 1.00 -7.64
CA ARG A 53 -12.98 -0.18 -6.93
C ARG A 53 -12.75 -0.14 -5.43
N GLY A 54 -12.18 0.94 -4.91
CA GLY A 54 -11.84 1.12 -3.50
C GLY A 54 -10.47 0.56 -3.11
N GLU A 55 -9.65 0.17 -4.08
CA GLU A 55 -8.33 -0.40 -3.82
C GLU A 55 -7.33 0.61 -3.27
N LYS A 56 -6.37 0.10 -2.50
CA LYS A 56 -5.29 0.88 -1.91
C LYS A 56 -3.96 0.20 -2.24
N LEU A 57 -3.00 1.00 -2.67
CA LEU A 57 -1.62 0.57 -2.85
C LEU A 57 -0.73 1.55 -2.11
N LYS A 58 0.03 1.05 -1.16
CA LYS A 58 1.04 1.79 -0.43
C LYS A 58 2.39 1.17 -0.74
N PHE A 59 3.32 2.02 -1.16
CA PHE A 59 4.70 1.68 -1.37
C PHE A 59 5.55 2.70 -0.64
N HIS A 60 6.38 2.24 0.28
CA HIS A 60 7.30 3.07 1.03
C HIS A 60 8.67 2.42 1.04
N TRP A 61 9.60 3.04 0.34
CA TRP A 61 11.00 2.65 0.35
C TRP A 61 11.82 3.74 1.03
N LYS A 62 12.75 3.35 1.89
CA LYS A 62 13.64 4.26 2.59
C LYS A 62 15.03 3.64 2.75
N GLN A 63 16.05 4.37 2.34
CA GLN A 63 17.45 3.99 2.49
C GLN A 63 18.24 5.19 3.02
N PRO A 64 18.26 5.40 4.36
CA PRO A 64 18.93 6.56 4.96
C PRO A 64 20.46 6.41 4.96
N ARG A 65 20.98 5.17 4.91
CA ARG A 65 22.42 4.83 4.91
C ARG A 65 22.65 3.62 4.00
N LYS A 66 23.89 3.39 3.57
CA LYS A 66 24.28 2.31 2.65
C LYS A 66 23.82 0.91 3.09
N LEU A 67 23.87 0.63 4.40
CA LEU A 67 23.58 -0.71 4.94
C LEU A 67 22.16 -0.86 5.48
N THR A 68 21.47 0.27 5.69
CA THR A 68 20.14 0.31 6.29
C THR A 68 19.09 0.59 5.22
N GLN A 69 18.14 -0.33 5.06
CA GLN A 69 17.05 -0.20 4.11
C GLN A 69 15.74 -0.65 4.77
N ASN A 70 14.67 0.10 4.52
CA ASN A 70 13.31 -0.30 4.84
C ASN A 70 12.46 -0.27 3.58
N LEU A 71 11.72 -1.35 3.32
CA LEU A 71 10.77 -1.46 2.24
C LEU A 71 9.45 -1.97 2.82
N GLU A 72 8.40 -1.19 2.65
CA GLU A 72 7.02 -1.56 2.98
C GLU A 72 6.19 -1.48 1.70
N VAL A 73 5.51 -2.57 1.37
CA VAL A 73 4.55 -2.64 0.27
C VAL A 73 3.26 -3.23 0.82
N GLU A 74 2.16 -2.53 0.61
CA GLU A 74 0.83 -2.96 1.02
C GLU A 74 -0.13 -2.77 -0.15
N VAL A 75 -0.88 -3.82 -0.45
CA VAL A 75 -1.87 -3.85 -1.51
C VAL A 75 -3.15 -4.40 -0.93
N ASN A 76 -4.18 -3.58 -0.90
CA ASN A 76 -5.52 -3.97 -0.53
C ASN A 76 -6.42 -3.82 -1.75
N TYR A 77 -6.96 -4.92 -2.24
CA TYR A 77 -7.85 -4.96 -3.39
C TYR A 77 -9.21 -5.52 -2.96
N PRO A 78 -10.18 -4.65 -2.59
CA PRO A 78 -11.52 -5.07 -2.29
C PRO A 78 -12.29 -5.42 -3.57
N PHE A 79 -13.31 -6.26 -3.43
CA PHE A 79 -14.20 -6.68 -4.51
C PHE A 79 -13.52 -7.38 -5.70
N LEU A 80 -12.62 -8.32 -5.39
CA LEU A 80 -11.97 -9.16 -6.38
C LEU A 80 -13.02 -9.85 -7.26
N PHE A 81 -12.88 -9.73 -8.59
CA PHE A 81 -13.82 -10.27 -9.58
C PHE A 81 -15.30 -9.81 -9.39
N SER A 82 -15.53 -8.62 -8.82
CA SER A 82 -16.88 -8.09 -8.52
C SER A 82 -17.66 -8.93 -7.50
N THR A 83 -16.96 -9.72 -6.68
CA THR A 83 -17.52 -10.49 -5.57
C THR A 83 -17.38 -9.70 -4.26
N PRO A 84 -18.05 -10.06 -3.15
CA PRO A 84 -17.79 -9.45 -1.85
C PRO A 84 -16.42 -9.83 -1.25
N PHE A 85 -15.57 -10.58 -1.95
CA PHE A 85 -14.24 -10.94 -1.46
C PHE A 85 -13.21 -9.86 -1.80
N GLY A 86 -12.27 -9.61 -0.89
CA GLY A 86 -11.11 -8.75 -1.06
C GLY A 86 -9.82 -9.53 -0.84
N LEU A 87 -8.72 -9.00 -1.36
CA LEU A 87 -7.37 -9.51 -1.14
C LEU A 87 -6.58 -8.45 -0.39
N ASP A 88 -5.85 -8.88 0.64
CA ASP A 88 -4.89 -8.07 1.37
C ASP A 88 -3.50 -8.70 1.24
N ALA A 89 -2.49 -7.90 0.93
CA ALA A 89 -1.12 -8.36 0.84
C ALA A 89 -0.18 -7.30 1.40
N LYS A 90 0.65 -7.70 2.35
CA LYS A 90 1.66 -6.83 2.97
C LYS A 90 3.03 -7.49 2.94
N LEU A 91 4.04 -6.72 2.56
CA LEU A 91 5.45 -7.10 2.55
C LEU A 91 6.24 -6.02 3.26
N GLU A 92 6.94 -6.39 4.32
CA GLU A 92 7.88 -5.53 5.03
C GLU A 92 9.26 -6.19 5.01
N ILE A 93 10.26 -5.44 4.54
CA ILE A 93 11.66 -5.84 4.53
C ILE A 93 12.45 -4.76 5.24
N TYR A 94 12.98 -5.12 6.40
CA TYR A 94 13.85 -4.24 7.17
C TYR A 94 15.25 -4.82 7.26
N LYS A 95 16.23 -4.06 6.80
CA LYS A 95 17.65 -4.39 6.86
C LYS A 95 18.35 -3.33 7.68
N HIS A 96 18.98 -3.72 8.79
CA HIS A 96 19.76 -2.79 9.61
C HIS A 96 21.20 -2.70 9.09
N ASP A 97 21.83 -3.87 8.89
CA ASP A 97 23.21 -4.06 8.42
C ASP A 97 23.34 -5.33 7.56
N THR A 98 24.57 -5.77 7.25
CA THR A 98 24.81 -7.04 6.52
C THR A 98 24.44 -8.29 7.30
N THR A 99 24.27 -8.17 8.62
CA THR A 99 24.04 -9.30 9.54
C THR A 99 22.63 -9.34 10.11
N TYR A 100 21.77 -8.37 9.79
CA TYR A 100 20.41 -8.31 10.34
C TYR A 100 19.38 -7.98 9.25
N LEU A 101 18.47 -8.91 9.00
CA LEU A 101 17.37 -8.79 8.04
C LEU A 101 16.09 -9.35 8.65
N ASP A 102 15.06 -8.50 8.76
CA ASP A 102 13.70 -8.85 9.17
C ASP A 102 12.78 -8.80 7.94
N LEU A 103 12.19 -9.94 7.60
CA LEU A 103 11.25 -10.13 6.51
C LEU A 103 9.90 -10.53 7.09
N LYS A 104 8.86 -9.73 6.83
CA LYS A 104 7.47 -10.05 7.16
C LYS A 104 6.62 -10.03 5.90
N GLN A 105 5.85 -11.08 5.72
CA GLN A 105 4.91 -11.23 4.63
C GLN A 105 3.55 -11.59 5.23
N LEU A 106 2.51 -10.91 4.80
CA LEU A 106 1.13 -11.20 5.17
C LEU A 106 0.31 -11.27 3.91
N ILE A 107 -0.50 -12.32 3.79
CA ILE A 107 -1.49 -12.46 2.73
C ILE A 107 -2.83 -12.79 3.41
N GLY A 108 -3.82 -11.93 3.17
CA GLY A 108 -5.16 -12.00 3.73
C GLY A 108 -6.22 -12.08 2.63
N VAL A 109 -7.33 -12.75 2.95
CA VAL A 109 -8.56 -12.72 2.17
C VAL A 109 -9.64 -12.12 3.04
N GLN A 110 -10.27 -11.07 2.53
CA GLN A 110 -11.32 -10.32 3.20
C GLN A 110 -12.68 -10.71 2.62
N TYR A 111 -13.73 -10.71 3.44
CA TYR A 111 -15.12 -10.81 3.02
C TYR A 111 -15.87 -9.56 3.50
N VAL A 112 -16.28 -8.72 2.56
CA VAL A 112 -16.89 -7.41 2.82
C VAL A 112 -18.41 -7.55 2.97
N PHE A 113 -18.93 -7.10 4.11
CA PHE A 113 -20.36 -7.04 4.39
C PHE A 113 -20.96 -5.69 3.99
N SER A 114 -22.28 -5.66 3.79
CA SER A 114 -23.02 -4.47 3.35
C SER A 114 -22.94 -3.26 4.30
N GLY A 115 -22.54 -3.47 5.56
CA GLY A 115 -22.43 -2.43 6.58
C GLY A 115 -21.07 -1.73 6.68
N ASN A 116 -20.24 -1.77 5.62
CA ASN A 116 -18.87 -1.22 5.62
C ASN A 116 -17.93 -1.91 6.63
N ASN A 117 -18.22 -3.17 6.94
CA ASN A 117 -17.41 -4.06 7.78
C ASN A 117 -16.88 -5.20 6.92
N TYR A 118 -15.81 -5.86 7.36
CA TYR A 118 -15.29 -7.05 6.70
C TYR A 118 -14.78 -8.07 7.72
N LEU A 119 -14.71 -9.33 7.31
CA LEU A 119 -14.02 -10.40 8.03
C LEU A 119 -12.79 -10.80 7.23
N GLU A 120 -11.65 -10.96 7.88
CA GLU A 120 -10.39 -11.31 7.23
C GLU A 120 -9.81 -12.60 7.78
N ALA A 121 -9.38 -13.47 6.87
CA ALA A 121 -8.53 -14.62 7.19
C ALA A 121 -7.16 -14.39 6.54
N PHE A 122 -6.09 -14.45 7.33
CA PHE A 122 -4.73 -14.15 6.85
C PHE A 122 -3.70 -15.19 7.29
N VAL A 123 -2.63 -15.27 6.51
CA VAL A 123 -1.41 -16.03 6.83
C VAL A 123 -0.26 -15.04 6.90
N GLN A 124 0.52 -15.13 7.96
CA GLN A 124 1.70 -14.29 8.17
C GLN A 124 2.96 -15.16 8.27
N TYR A 125 3.96 -14.83 7.46
CA TYR A 125 5.31 -15.38 7.52
C TYR A 125 6.25 -14.31 8.06
N HIS A 126 7.07 -14.67 9.03
CA HIS A 126 8.07 -13.78 9.62
C HIS A 126 9.39 -14.53 9.73
N ASN A 127 10.45 -13.94 9.19
CA ASN A 127 11.80 -14.46 9.29
C ASN A 127 12.77 -13.33 9.63
N SER A 128 13.54 -13.51 10.69
CA SER A 128 14.63 -12.63 11.08
C SER A 128 15.94 -13.41 11.07
N THR A 129 16.96 -12.92 10.37
CA THR A 129 18.32 -13.47 10.37
C THR A 129 19.30 -12.42 10.84
#